data_AF-A0A5K1G5N9-F1
#
_entry.id   AF-A0A5K1G5N9-F1
#
_cell.length_a   1.000
_cell.length_b   1.000
_cell.length_c   1.000
_cell.angle_alpha   90.00
_cell.angle_beta   90.00
_cell.angle_gamma   90.00
#
_symmetry.space_group_name_H-M   'P 1'
#
loop_
_entity.id
_entity.type
_entity.pdbx_description
1 polymer ?
#
loop_
_entity_poly.entity_id
_entity_poly.type
_entity_poly.pdbx_seq_one_letter_code
_entity_poly.pdbx_strand_id
1 'polypeptide(L)' 'MQDGMIWVLSKQGLALALSDAGFEAWIVHSRGTKSSRRHTSLNADTNQ' A
#
# COMPACT_ATOMS: atom_id res chain seq x y z
N MET A 1 -3.78 -6.64 9.08
CA MET A 1 -3.84 -5.33 8.42
C MET A 1 -3.81 -5.55 6.91
N GLN A 2 -4.85 -5.10 6.19
CA GLN A 2 -4.89 -5.18 4.72
C GLN A 2 -4.02 -4.05 4.12
N ASP A 3 -3.29 -4.37 3.05
CA ASP A 3 -2.40 -3.45 2.34
C ASP A 3 -3.11 -2.87 1.08
N GLY A 4 -2.81 -1.62 0.72
CA GLY A 4 -3.41 -0.91 -0.42
C GLY A 4 -3.21 -1.58 -1.79
N MET A 5 -2.31 -2.56 -1.89
CA MET A 5 -2.08 -3.37 -3.10
C MET A 5 -3.36 -3.99 -3.71
N ILE A 6 -4.41 -4.23 -2.92
CA ILE A 6 -5.67 -4.78 -3.44
C ILE A 6 -6.37 -3.83 -4.44
N TRP A 7 -6.13 -2.53 -4.33
CA TRP A 7 -6.66 -1.51 -5.25
C TRP A 7 -5.92 -1.47 -6.59
N VAL A 8 -4.76 -2.12 -6.69
CA VAL A 8 -3.96 -2.25 -7.93
C VAL A 8 -4.12 -3.63 -8.55
N LEU A 9 -3.98 -4.68 -7.75
CA LEU A 9 -3.85 -6.06 -8.24
C LEU A 9 -5.20 -6.74 -8.52
N SER A 10 -6.31 -6.08 -8.21
CA SER A 10 -7.64 -6.54 -8.61
C SER A 10 -7.84 -6.36 -10.12
N LYS A 11 -8.52 -7.31 -10.77
CA LYS A 11 -8.89 -7.24 -12.20
C LYS A 11 -9.62 -5.94 -12.59
N GLN A 12 -10.27 -5.28 -11.62
CA GLN A 12 -10.93 -3.98 -11.74
C GLN A 12 -10.48 -3.08 -10.58
N GLY A 13 -9.17 -3.03 -10.33
CA GLY A 13 -8.61 -2.15 -9.32
C GLY A 13 -8.97 -0.69 -9.61
N LEU A 14 -9.61 -0.02 -8.65
CA LEU A 14 -10.07 1.38 -8.81
C LEU A 14 -8.94 2.30 -9.27
N ALA A 15 -7.69 2.04 -8.83
CA ALA A 15 -6.55 2.84 -9.24
C ALA A 15 -6.25 2.74 -10.75
N LEU A 16 -6.46 1.56 -11.35
CA LEU A 16 -6.31 1.36 -12.79
C LEU A 16 -7.45 2.04 -13.54
N ALA A 17 -8.70 1.90 -13.07
CA ALA A 17 -9.85 2.58 -13.66
C ALA A 17 -9.73 4.11 -13.61
N LEU A 18 -9.20 4.67 -12.52
CA LEU A 18 -8.93 6.11 -12.41
C LEU A 18 -7.80 6.56 -13.33
N SER A 19 -6.74 5.76 -13.45
CA SER A 19 -5.63 6.04 -14.36
C SER A 19 -6.08 6.02 -15.83
N ASP A 20 -6.91 5.05 -16.22
CA ASP A 20 -7.49 4.94 -17.57
C ASP A 20 -8.43 6.12 -17.89
N ALA A 21 -9.06 6.70 -16.87
CA ALA A 21 -9.87 7.91 -16.99
C ALA A 21 -9.05 9.21 -16.99
N GLY A 22 -7.72 9.12 -16.92
CA GLY A 22 -6.79 10.27 -16.99
C GLY A 22 -6.48 10.94 -15.65
N PHE A 23 -6.79 10.30 -14.52
CA PHE A 23 -6.49 10.81 -13.18
C PHE A 23 -5.17 10.24 -12.63
N GLU A 24 -4.45 11.04 -11.84
CA GLU A 24 -3.28 10.58 -11.08
C GLU A 24 -3.72 9.90 -9.78
N ALA A 25 -3.64 8.57 -9.73
CA ALA A 25 -3.98 7.78 -8.56
C ALA A 25 -2.76 7.52 -7.67
N TRP A 26 -2.76 8.06 -6.44
CA TRP A 26 -1.73 7.80 -5.43
C TRP A 26 -2.18 6.71 -4.46
N ILE A 27 -1.31 5.74 -4.18
CA ILE A 27 -1.61 4.62 -3.28
C ILE A 27 -0.62 4.63 -2.13
N VAL A 28 -1.16 4.72 -0.91
CA VAL A 28 -0.37 4.84 0.32
C VAL A 28 -0.50 3.56 1.13
N HIS A 29 0.61 3.15 1.74
CA HIS A 29 0.67 2.04 2.66
C HIS A 29 0.81 2.57 4.08
N SER A 30 -0.12 2.19 4.96
CA SER A 30 -0.06 2.57 6.38
C SER A 30 1.11 1.88 7.08
N ARG A 31 1.70 2.55 8.09
CA ARG A 31 2.75 1.96 8.94
C ARG A 31 2.30 0.59 9.48
N GLY A 32 3.18 -0.40 9.40
CA GLY A 32 2.94 -1.76 9.91
C GLY A 32 2.30 -2.72 8.91
N THR A 33 1.91 -2.27 7.71
CA THR A 33 1.57 -3.20 6.61
C THR A 33 2.83 -3.90 6.11
N LYS A 34 2.69 -5.03 5.40
CA LYS A 34 3.81 -5.82 4.88
C LYS A 34 4.88 -4.96 4.16
N SER A 35 4.43 -3.96 3.40
CA SER A 35 5.27 -3.05 2.60
C SER A 35 5.85 -1.86 3.39
N SER A 36 5.35 -1.57 4.60
CA SER A 36 5.69 -0.36 5.38
C SER A 36 6.06 -0.67 6.85
N ARG A 37 6.99 -1.62 7.04
CA ARG A 37 7.48 -2.04 8.37
C ARG A 37 8.80 -1.41 8.83
N ARG A 38 9.50 -0.69 7.94
CA ARG A 38 10.80 -0.08 8.29
C ARG A 38 10.60 1.20 9.10
N HIS A 39 11.41 1.37 10.14
CA HIS A 39 11.48 2.58 10.95
C HIS A 39 12.94 2.97 11.19
N THR A 40 13.20 4.26 11.40
CA THR A 40 14.58 4.79 11.49
C THR A 40 15.31 4.38 12.77
N SER A 41 14.57 4.19 13.86
CA SER A 41 15.14 3.85 15.18
C SER A 41 14.68 2.50 15.75
N LEU A 42 13.65 1.87 15.16
CA LEU A 42 13.02 0.68 15.71
C LEU A 42 12.95 -0.42 14.66
N ASN A 43 13.20 -1.66 15.07
CA ASN A 43 13.05 -2.82 14.21
C ASN A 43 11.71 -3.52 14.51
N ALA A 44 10.88 -3.68 13.48
CA ALA A 44 9.55 -4.26 13.59
C ALA A 44 9.55 -5.78 13.82
N ASP A 45 10.66 -6.47 13.59
CA ASP A 45 10.80 -7.92 13.79
C ASP A 45 11.53 -8.25 15.11
N THR A 46 11.93 -7.25 15.90
CA THR A 46 12.48 -7.48 17.25
C THR A 46 11.33 -7.80 18.19
N ASN A 47 11.23 -9.07 18.60
CA ASN A 47 10.40 -9.48 19.74
C ASN A 47 10.96 -8.82 21.01
N GLN A 48 10.28 -7.77 21.48
CA GLN A 48 10.35 -7.32 22.87
C GLN A 48 9.21 -7.99 23.63
#